data_AF-A0A7Y2KIX2-F1
#
_entry.id   AF-A0A7Y2KIX2-F1
#
_cell.length_a   1.000
_cell.length_b   1.000
_cell.length_c   1.000
_cell.angle_alpha   90.00
_cell.angle_beta   90.00
_cell.angle_gamma   90.00
#
_symmetry.space_group_name_H-M   'P 1'
#
loop_
_entity.id
_entity.type
_entity.pdbx_description
1 polymer ?
#
loop_
_entity_poly.entity_id
_entity_poly.type
_entity_poly.pdbx_seq_one_letter_code
_entity_poly.pdbx_strand_id
1 'polypeptide(L)' 'FRNALAVEEIHHNLYAEALASVRNGKDLAAQDIFVCEVCGNTVYGHAPDKCPVCGAEKSKFMKIS' A
#
# COMPACT_ATOMS: atom_id res chain seq x y z
N PHE A 1 -9.44 7.50 13.29
CA PHE A 1 -10.36 7.16 12.18
C PHE A 1 -10.33 8.11 10.99
N ARG A 2 -9.88 9.38 11.09
CA ARG A 2 -9.89 10.35 9.98
C ARG A 2 -9.31 9.83 8.65
N ASN A 3 -8.29 8.97 8.73
CA ASN A 3 -7.53 8.52 7.57
C ASN A 3 -7.92 7.11 7.10
N ALA A 4 -8.74 6.39 7.85
CA ALA A 4 -9.02 4.97 7.59
C ALA A 4 -9.69 4.78 6.22
N LEU A 5 -10.72 5.59 5.90
CA LEU A 5 -11.43 5.49 4.63
C LEU A 5 -10.51 5.64 3.41
N ALA A 6 -9.59 6.61 3.45
CA ALA A 6 -8.63 6.81 2.36
C ALA A 6 -7.64 5.64 2.23
N VAL A 7 -7.24 5.01 3.35
CA VAL A 7 -6.39 3.81 3.33
C VAL A 7 -7.16 2.59 2.80
N GLU A 8 -8.42 2.41 3.20
CA GLU A 8 -9.21 1.28 2.71
C GLU A 8 -9.53 1.37 1.22
N GLU A 9 -9.63 2.58 0.64
CA GLU A 9 -9.72 2.75 -0.82
C GLU A 9 -8.43 2.29 -1.52
N ILE A 10 -7.27 2.57 -0.93
CA ILE A 10 -5.98 2.06 -1.44
C ILE A 10 -5.97 0.53 -1.36
N HIS A 11 -6.33 -0.06 -0.21
CA HIS A 11 -6.41 -1.52 -0.08
C HIS A 11 -7.36 -2.16 -1.09
N HIS A 12 -8.52 -1.55 -1.33
CA HIS A 12 -9.47 -2.02 -2.33
C HIS A 12 -8.82 -2.09 -3.72
N ASN A 13 -8.10 -1.04 -4.14
CA ASN A 13 -7.43 -1.00 -5.43
C ASN A 13 -6.32 -2.04 -5.55
N LEU A 14 -5.50 -2.21 -4.49
CA LEU A 14 -4.43 -3.23 -4.46
C LEU A 14 -5.01 -4.65 -4.59
N TYR A 15 -6.11 -4.95 -3.88
CA TYR A 15 -6.78 -6.25 -4.00
C TYR A 15 -7.48 -6.44 -5.34
N ALA A 16 -8.03 -5.38 -5.94
CA ALA A 16 -8.62 -5.46 -7.27
C ALA A 16 -7.57 -5.82 -8.33
N GLU A 17 -6.37 -5.24 -8.25
CA GLU A 17 -5.23 -5.61 -9.10
C GLU A 17 -4.79 -7.06 -8.87
N ALA A 18 -4.64 -7.46 -7.60
CA ALA A 18 -4.30 -8.85 -7.24
C ALA A 18 -5.30 -9.85 -7.83
N LEU A 19 -6.60 -9.57 -7.66
CA LEU A 19 -7.68 -10.39 -8.18
C LEU A 19 -7.66 -10.45 -9.71
N ALA A 20 -7.37 -9.34 -10.39
CA ALA A 20 -7.24 -9.31 -11.83
C ALA A 20 -6.08 -10.19 -12.32
N SER A 21 -4.95 -10.20 -11.62
CA SER A 21 -3.81 -11.08 -11.94
C SER A 21 -4.21 -12.56 -11.81
N VAL A 22 -4.81 -12.93 -10.67
CA VAL A 22 -5.26 -14.31 -10.40
C VAL A 22 -6.29 -14.78 -11.41
N ARG A 23 -7.27 -13.94 -11.78
CA ARG A 23 -8.27 -14.25 -12.81
C ARG A 23 -7.67 -14.54 -14.18
N ASN A 24 -6.50 -13.97 -14.47
CA ASN A 24 -5.75 -14.22 -15.69
C ASN A 24 -4.77 -15.40 -15.57
N GLY A 25 -4.86 -16.20 -14.50
CA GLY A 25 -3.98 -17.35 -14.26
C GLY A 25 -2.54 -16.96 -13.95
N LYS A 26 -2.31 -15.73 -13.46
CA LYS A 26 -0.99 -15.20 -13.11
C LYS A 26 -0.93 -14.88 -11.62
N ASP A 27 0.27 -14.91 -11.08
CA ASP A 27 0.55 -14.28 -9.78
C ASP A 27 0.80 -12.77 -9.97
N LEU A 28 0.80 -12.01 -8.88
CA LEU A 28 1.35 -10.66 -8.89
C LEU A 28 2.86 -10.69 -9.08
N ALA A 29 3.40 -9.63 -9.69
CA ALA A 29 4.84 -9.45 -9.75
C ALA A 29 5.40 -9.28 -8.33
N ALA A 30 6.50 -9.98 -8.04
CA ALA A 30 7.21 -9.77 -6.78
C ALA A 30 7.72 -8.33 -6.72
N GLN A 31 7.33 -7.61 -5.67
CA GLN A 31 7.68 -6.22 -5.47
C GLN A 31 7.71 -5.90 -3.98
N ASP A 32 8.57 -4.98 -3.61
CA ASP A 32 8.70 -4.55 -2.23
C ASP A 32 7.38 -3.95 -1.73
N ILE A 33 6.99 -4.27 -0.50
CA ILE A 33 5.77 -3.72 0.12
C ILE A 33 6.18 -2.85 1.30
N PHE A 34 5.66 -1.62 1.35
CA PHE A 34 5.88 -0.70 2.45
C PHE A 34 4.56 -0.30 3.09
N VAL A 35 4.52 -0.27 4.43
CA VAL A 35 3.33 0.12 5.20
C VAL A 35 3.68 1.29 6.11
N CYS A 36 2.87 2.36 6.06
CA CYS A 36 3.01 3.49 6.97
C CYS A 36 2.56 3.10 8.38
N GLU A 37 3.48 3.14 9.35
CA GLU A 37 3.22 2.78 10.75
C GLU A 37 2.25 3.75 11.47
N VAL A 38 2.01 4.93 10.88
CA VAL A 38 1.14 5.96 11.47
C VAL A 38 -0.32 5.76 11.08
N CYS A 39 -0.59 5.42 9.81
CA CYS A 39 -1.97 5.34 9.31
C CYS A 39 -2.32 4.07 8.55
N GLY A 40 -1.37 3.18 8.28
CA GLY A 40 -1.59 1.93 7.55
C GLY A 40 -1.56 2.03 6.03
N ASN A 41 -1.19 3.19 5.45
CA ASN A 41 -1.09 3.33 3.99
C ASN A 41 -0.07 2.31 3.44
N THR A 42 -0.50 1.50 2.47
CA THR A 42 0.30 0.44 1.84
C THR A 42 0.69 0.85 0.44
N VAL A 43 1.98 0.75 0.10
CA VAL A 43 2.52 1.09 -1.23
C VAL A 43 3.49 0.02 -1.72
N TYR A 44 3.56 -0.12 -3.05
CA TYR A 44 4.48 -1.03 -3.72
C TYR A 44 5.76 -0.33 -4.21
N GLY A 45 6.86 -1.09 -4.27
CA GLY A 45 8.14 -0.69 -4.87
C GLY A 45 8.98 0.25 -4.01
N HIS A 46 8.43 1.39 -3.57
CA HIS A 46 9.16 2.32 -2.71
C HIS A 46 8.26 3.12 -1.75
N ALA A 47 8.76 3.43 -0.56
CA ALA A 47 8.12 4.39 0.33
C ALA A 47 8.28 5.84 -0.19
N PRO A 48 7.20 6.65 -0.24
CA PRO A 48 7.27 8.06 -0.62
C PRO A 48 7.95 8.90 0.47
N ASP A 49 8.43 10.10 0.11
CA ASP A 49 9.06 11.03 1.07
C ASP A 49 8.09 11.47 2.17
N LYS A 50 6.82 11.69 1.81
CA LYS A 50 5.72 11.91 2.74
C LYS A 50 4.55 11.01 2.42
N CYS A 51 3.91 10.48 3.45
CA CYS A 51 2.70 9.69 3.31
C CYS A 51 1.58 10.58 2.75
N PRO A 52 1.01 10.26 1.57
CA PRO A 52 -0.04 11.09 0.95
C PRO A 52 -1.34 11.12 1.77
N VAL A 53 -1.51 10.17 2.69
CA VAL A 53 -2.70 10.07 3.53
C VAL A 53 -2.57 10.89 4.82
N CYS A 54 -1.43 10.80 5.51
CA CYS A 54 -1.28 11.37 6.85
C CYS A 54 -0.15 12.40 7.00
N GLY A 55 0.69 12.57 5.98
CA GLY A 55 1.83 13.49 5.98
C GLY A 55 3.07 13.00 6.74
N ALA A 56 3.08 11.78 7.28
CA ALA A 56 4.24 11.22 7.96
C ALA A 56 5.44 11.07 7.02
N GLU A 57 6.64 11.31 7.54
CA GLU A 57 7.90 11.19 6.79
C GLU A 57 8.19 9.75 6.37
N LYS A 58 9.01 9.56 5.32
CA LYS A 58 9.44 8.26 4.78
C LYS A 58 9.94 7.26 5.82
N SER A 59 10.61 7.76 6.86
CA SER A 59 11.12 6.94 7.97
C SER A 59 10.03 6.23 8.78
N LYS A 60 8.76 6.58 8.58
CA LYS A 60 7.58 5.93 9.16
C LYS A 60 6.98 4.85 8.28
N PHE A 61 7.64 4.48 7.18
CA PHE A 61 7.26 3.30 6.40
C PHE A 61 8.16 2.12 6.76
N MET A 62 7.52 1.00 7.10
CA MET A 62 8.19 -0.28 7.31
C MET A 62 8.11 -1.10 6.03
N LYS A 63 9.24 -1.68 5.59
CA LYS A 63 9.26 -2.70 4.54
C LYS A 63 8.77 -4.03 5.11
N ILE A 64 7.81 -4.66 4.45
CA ILE A 64 7.16 -5.91 4.88
C ILE A 64 7.67 -7.11 4.09
N SER A 65 7.85 -6.95 2.78
CA SER A 65 8.40 -7.96 1.85
C SER A 65 9.30 -7.28 0.85
#